data_AF-A0A5A7RXA4-F1
#
_entry.id   AF-A0A5A7RXA4-F1
#
_cell.length_a   1.000
_cell.length_b   1.000
_cell.length_c   1.000
_cell.angle_alpha   90.00
_cell.angle_beta   90.00
_cell.angle_gamma   90.00
#
_symmetry.space_group_name_H-M   'P 1'
#
loop_
_entity.id
_entity.type
_entity.pdbx_description
1 polymer ?
#
loop_
_entity_poly.entity_id
_entity_poly.type
_entity_poly.pdbx_seq_one_letter_code
_entity_poly.pdbx_strand_id
1 'polypeptide(L)'
;MEGTNHVIVRDAVVIDEGGGYFMRGTRVDIGAFSIVVIEVMHPNYGYFSDYMIWVNSLHVEKWKSIPIFRGSEEFTLEEFLSKHPEFKPLFGKRDPAEVVFGN
;
A
#
# COMPACT_ATOMS: atom_id res chain seq x y z
N MET A 1 -21.58 -21.69 -8.85
CA MET A 1 -20.90 -20.83 -7.86
C MET A 1 -20.24 -19.73 -8.66
N GLU A 2 -20.82 -18.53 -8.67
CA GLU A 2 -20.11 -17.35 -9.16
C GLU A 2 -18.90 -17.13 -8.25
N GLY A 3 -17.73 -16.91 -8.85
CA GLY A 3 -16.49 -16.74 -8.11
C GLY A 3 -16.58 -15.51 -7.23
N THR A 4 -16.51 -15.68 -5.92
CA THR A 4 -16.27 -14.59 -4.98
C THR A 4 -15.02 -13.84 -5.43
N ASN A 5 -15.11 -12.53 -5.62
CA ASN A 5 -14.00 -11.74 -6.11
C ASN A 5 -12.96 -11.62 -4.98
N HIS A 6 -11.97 -12.51 -4.98
CA HIS A 6 -11.00 -12.61 -3.90
C HIS A 6 -9.94 -11.51 -3.91
N VAL A 7 -9.98 -10.63 -4.92
CA VAL A 7 -9.07 -9.51 -5.13
C VAL A 7 -9.90 -8.22 -5.18
N ILE A 8 -9.61 -7.28 -4.28
CA ILE A 8 -10.20 -5.94 -4.29
C ILE A 8 -9.06 -4.94 -4.42
N VAL A 9 -9.10 -4.12 -5.47
CA VAL A 9 -8.15 -3.02 -5.68
C VAL A 9 -8.82 -1.73 -5.22
N ARG A 10 -8.20 -1.04 -4.26
CA ARG A 10 -8.70 0.24 -3.75
C ARG A 10 -8.17 1.40 -4.61
N ASP A 11 -8.83 2.55 -4.52
CA ASP A 11 -8.38 3.77 -5.19
C ASP A 11 -6.96 4.13 -4.77
N ALA A 12 -6.16 4.57 -5.76
CA ALA A 12 -4.79 4.99 -5.51
C ALA A 12 -4.76 6.37 -4.84
N VAL A 13 -3.82 6.54 -3.92
CA VAL A 13 -3.42 7.84 -3.39
C VAL A 13 -2.19 8.32 -4.15
N VAL A 14 -2.20 9.56 -4.64
CA VAL A 14 -1.06 10.17 -5.33
C VAL A 14 -0.73 11.48 -4.65
N ILE A 15 0.55 11.71 -4.39
CA ILE A 15 1.07 12.94 -3.79
C ILE A 15 2.20 13.54 -4.64
N ASP A 16 2.30 14.86 -4.60
CA ASP A 16 3.38 15.65 -5.21
C ASP A 16 4.40 16.00 -4.11
N GLU A 17 5.62 15.46 -4.23
CA GLU A 17 6.73 15.70 -3.30
C GLU A 17 7.54 16.95 -3.69
N GLY A 18 7.15 17.63 -4.76
CA GLY A 18 7.85 18.77 -5.33
C GLY A 18 9.00 18.38 -6.26
N GLY A 19 9.52 19.34 -7.02
CA GLY A 19 10.66 19.12 -7.92
C GLY A 19 10.40 18.12 -9.06
N GLY A 20 9.13 17.87 -9.38
CA GLY A 20 8.73 16.87 -10.39
C GLY A 20 8.67 15.43 -9.87
N TYR A 21 8.84 15.22 -8.56
CA TYR A 21 8.69 13.93 -7.92
C TYR A 21 7.26 13.73 -7.43
N PHE A 22 6.71 12.55 -7.71
CA PHE A 22 5.40 12.13 -7.23
C PHE A 22 5.55 10.79 -6.54
N MET A 23 4.71 10.53 -5.55
CA MET A 23 4.56 9.19 -4.97
C MET A 23 3.14 8.69 -5.19
N ARG A 24 3.01 7.39 -5.40
CA ARG A 24 1.72 6.70 -5.55
C ARG A 24 1.65 5.54 -4.58
N GLY A 25 0.53 5.43 -3.89
CA GLY A 25 0.21 4.31 -3.01
C GLY A 25 -1.03 3.60 -3.51
N THR A 26 -0.98 2.28 -3.62
CA THR A 26 -2.12 1.44 -4.01
C THR A 26 -2.31 0.33 -2.99
N ARG A 27 -3.54 0.09 -2.56
CA ARG A 27 -3.90 -1.06 -1.75
C ARG A 27 -4.60 -2.13 -2.57
N VAL A 28 -4.16 -3.37 -2.39
CA VAL A 28 -4.83 -4.56 -2.89
C VAL A 28 -5.12 -5.51 -1.73
N ASP A 29 -6.37 -5.91 -1.61
CA ASP A 29 -6.86 -6.87 -0.64
C ASP A 29 -7.04 -8.22 -1.34
N ILE A 30 -6.28 -9.26 -0.95
CA ILE A 30 -6.31 -10.59 -1.57
C ILE A 30 -6.52 -11.68 -0.52
N GLY A 31 -7.64 -12.40 -0.59
CA GLY A 31 -7.95 -13.44 0.40
C GLY A 31 -7.97 -12.88 1.82
N ALA A 32 -7.10 -13.35 2.72
CA ALA A 32 -6.95 -12.82 4.08
C ALA A 32 -5.86 -11.74 4.24
N PHE A 33 -5.22 -11.33 3.14
CA PHE A 33 -4.10 -10.39 3.13
C PHE A 33 -4.50 -9.03 2.57
N SER A 34 -3.79 -8.01 3.03
CA SER A 34 -3.82 -6.65 2.50
C SER A 34 -2.38 -6.28 2.14
N ILE A 35 -2.19 -5.76 0.93
CA ILE A 35 -0.89 -5.35 0.39
C ILE A 35 -0.99 -3.88 0.02
N VAL A 36 -0.09 -3.05 0.52
CA VAL A 36 0.05 -1.66 0.09
C VAL A 36 1.38 -1.54 -0.65
N VAL A 37 1.32 -1.14 -1.91
CA VAL A 37 2.51 -0.83 -2.72
C VAL A 37 2.67 0.67 -2.76
N ILE A 38 3.86 1.15 -2.42
CA ILE A 38 4.26 2.54 -2.57
C ILE A 38 5.30 2.61 -3.69
N GLU A 39 5.11 3.56 -4.59
CA GLU A 39 5.93 3.80 -5.76
C GLU A 39 6.32 5.27 -5.82
N VAL A 40 7.45 5.55 -6.47
CA VAL A 40 7.93 6.90 -6.72
C VAL A 40 8.09 7.13 -8.22
N MET A 41 7.64 8.28 -8.73
CA MET A 41 7.83 8.64 -10.13
C MET A 41 9.30 8.93 -10.39
N HIS A 42 9.88 8.23 -11.36
CA HIS A 42 11.22 8.49 -11.82
C HIS A 42 11.22 9.69 -12.79
N PRO A 43 11.75 10.87 -12.40
CA PRO A 43 11.57 12.11 -13.16
C PRO A 43 12.18 12.06 -14.56
N ASN A 44 13.26 11.29 -14.73
CA ASN A 44 13.96 11.17 -16.03
C ASN A 44 13.37 10.11 -16.97
N TYR A 45 12.50 9.21 -16.48
CA TYR A 45 11.99 8.08 -17.28
C TYR A 45 10.45 8.05 -17.39
N GLY A 46 9.73 8.84 -16.61
CA GLY A 46 8.28 9.02 -16.75
C GLY A 46 7.44 7.82 -16.33
N TYR A 47 7.96 6.94 -15.47
CA TYR A 47 7.21 5.82 -14.88
C TYR A 47 7.36 5.79 -13.36
N PHE A 48 6.41 5.14 -12.69
CA PHE A 48 6.47 4.85 -11.26
C PHE A 48 7.34 3.61 -11.01
N SER A 49 8.44 3.79 -10.29
CA SER A 49 9.29 2.69 -9.81
C SER A 49 8.88 2.27 -8.40
N ASP A 50 9.07 0.99 -8.10
CA ASP A 50 8.92 0.42 -6.77
C ASP A 50 9.72 1.19 -5.71
N TYR A 51 9.08 1.46 -4.57
CA TYR A 51 9.71 2.11 -3.42
C TYR A 51 9.67 1.20 -2.19
N MET A 52 8.47 0.82 -1.75
CA MET A 52 8.28 -0.10 -0.62
C MET A 52 6.96 -0.86 -0.74
N ILE A 53 6.90 -2.04 -0.13
CA ILE A 53 5.67 -2.83 0.00
C ILE A 53 5.36 -3.00 1.48
N TRP A 54 4.09 -2.94 1.84
CA TRP A 54 3.59 -3.29 3.16
C TRP A 54 2.60 -4.44 3.06
N VAL A 55 2.71 -5.39 3.99
CA VAL A 55 1.83 -6.55 4.06
C VAL A 55 1.19 -6.63 5.44
N ASN A 56 -0.11 -6.88 5.46
CA ASN A 56 -0.87 -7.21 6.64
C ASN A 56 -1.79 -8.41 6.37
N SER A 57 -2.16 -9.14 7.41
CA SER A 57 -3.18 -10.18 7.33
C SER A 57 -4.16 -10.02 8.48
N LEU A 58 -5.36 -10.60 8.34
CA LEU A 58 -6.40 -10.54 9.37
C LEU A 58 -5.95 -11.00 10.77
N HIS A 59 -4.92 -11.84 10.85
CA HIS A 59 -4.41 -12.38 12.12
C HIS A 59 -3.12 -11.72 12.60
N VAL A 60 -2.61 -10.72 11.88
CA VAL A 60 -1.39 -10.00 12.26
C VAL A 60 -1.77 -8.57 12.62
N GLU A 61 -1.44 -8.14 13.83
CA GLU A 61 -1.82 -6.81 14.32
C GLU A 61 -1.05 -5.68 13.61
N LYS A 62 0.20 -5.95 13.22
CA LYS A 62 1.12 -4.94 12.68
C LYS A 62 1.33 -5.13 11.18
N TRP A 63 1.37 -4.04 10.44
CA TRP A 63 1.87 -4.03 9.07
C TRP A 63 3.37 -4.34 9.08
N LYS A 64 3.80 -5.17 8.14
CA LYS A 64 5.22 -5.48 7.91
C LYS A 64 5.67 -4.84 6.60
N SER A 65 6.76 -4.09 6.65
CA SER A 65 7.42 -3.54 5.47
C SER A 65 8.31 -4.59 4.82
N ILE A 66 8.36 -4.54 3.49
CA ILE A 66 9.36 -5.17 2.64
C ILE A 66 10.01 -4.02 1.88
N PRO A 67 11.18 -3.52 2.34
CA PRO A 67 11.88 -2.44 1.66
C PRO A 67 12.40 -2.95 0.32
N ILE A 68 12.22 -2.17 -0.74
CA ILE A 68 12.69 -2.51 -2.09
C ILE A 68 13.76 -1.51 -2.54
N PHE A 69 13.51 -0.23 -2.31
CA PHE A 69 14.44 0.84 -2.66
C PHE A 69 15.44 1.13 -1.53
N ARG A 70 16.68 1.44 -1.88
CA ARG A 70 17.74 1.78 -0.91
C ARG A 70 17.36 3.03 -0.12
N GLY A 71 17.39 2.95 1.21
CA GLY A 71 16.94 4.03 2.08
C GLY A 71 15.44 4.02 2.42
N SER A 72 14.69 2.99 1.97
CA SER A 72 13.38 2.61 2.52
C SER A 72 13.48 1.59 3.66
N GLU A 73 14.71 1.20 4.01
CA GLU A 73 15.03 0.17 4.99
C GLU A 73 14.49 0.55 6.38
N GLU A 74 13.86 -0.42 7.04
CA GLU A 74 13.47 -0.37 8.46
C GLU A 74 12.41 0.66 8.88
N PHE A 75 11.70 1.32 7.95
CA PHE A 75 10.57 2.16 8.36
C PHE A 75 9.55 1.33 9.15
N THR A 76 9.22 1.80 10.35
CA THR A 76 7.97 1.46 11.00
C THR A 76 6.82 2.14 10.27
N LEU A 77 5.61 1.57 10.37
CA LEU A 77 4.44 2.19 9.75
C LEU A 77 4.19 3.60 10.30
N GLU A 78 4.44 3.81 11.59
CA GLU A 78 4.29 5.10 12.24
C GLU A 78 5.24 6.15 11.67
N GLU A 79 6.52 5.82 11.50
CA GLU A 79 7.50 6.72 10.90
C GLU A 79 7.14 7.05 9.44
N PHE A 80 6.71 6.06 8.67
CA PHE A 80 6.28 6.28 7.29
C PHE A 80 5.07 7.22 7.21
N LEU A 81 4.03 6.97 8.01
CA LEU A 81 2.81 7.80 8.03
C LEU A 81 3.02 9.15 8.72
N SER A 82 4.11 9.33 9.48
CA SER A 82 4.51 10.64 10.00
C SER A 82 5.04 11.55 8.87
N LYS A 83 5.73 10.95 7.89
CA LYS A 83 6.33 11.64 6.74
C LYS A 83 5.33 11.84 5.60
N HIS A 84 4.49 10.84 5.35
CA HIS A 84 3.51 10.84 4.26
C HIS A 84 2.10 10.52 4.80
N PRO A 85 1.50 11.42 5.62
CA PRO A 85 0.21 11.19 6.26
C PRO A 85 -0.95 10.97 5.28
N GLU A 86 -0.81 11.39 4.04
CA GLU A 86 -1.78 11.22 2.95
C GLU A 86 -2.04 9.74 2.65
N PHE A 87 -1.08 8.85 2.90
CA PHE A 87 -1.24 7.41 2.68
C PHE A 87 -2.01 6.69 3.79
N LYS A 88 -2.34 7.35 4.91
CA LYS A 88 -3.09 6.76 6.04
C LYS A 88 -4.33 5.95 5.62
N PRO A 89 -5.17 6.39 4.66
CA PRO A 89 -6.36 5.64 4.25
C PRO A 89 -6.06 4.23 3.73
N LEU A 90 -4.85 3.98 3.20
CA LEU A 90 -4.45 2.68 2.68
C LEU A 90 -4.22 1.65 3.80
N PHE A 91 -3.92 2.07 5.04
CA PHE A 91 -3.48 1.18 6.11
C PHE A 91 -4.59 0.77 7.11
N GLY A 92 -5.86 1.03 6.76
CA GLY A 92 -7.00 0.62 7.58
C GLY A 92 -7.06 -0.89 7.79
N LYS A 93 -7.61 -1.35 8.93
CA LYS A 93 -7.85 -2.78 9.14
C LYS A 93 -8.87 -3.27 8.12
N ARG A 94 -8.62 -4.45 7.55
CA ARG A 94 -9.58 -5.12 6.68
C ARG A 94 -10.72 -5.69 7.50
N ASP A 95 -11.96 -5.51 7.05
CA ASP A 95 -13.12 -6.14 7.66
C ASP A 95 -13.14 -7.63 7.27
N PRO A 96 -13.16 -8.58 8.23
CA PRO A 96 -13.31 -10.00 7.93
C PRO A 96 -14.54 -10.34 7.09
N ALA A 97 -15.62 -9.55 7.16
CA ALA A 97 -16.82 -9.76 6.36
C ALA A 97 -16.55 -9.60 4.85
N GLU A 98 -15.71 -8.63 4.46
CA GLU A 98 -15.31 -8.42 3.06
C GLU A 98 -14.58 -9.64 2.48
N VAL A 99 -13.89 -10.43 3.32
CA VAL A 99 -13.19 -11.66 2.88
C VAL A 99 -14.17 -12.76 2.52
N VAL A 100 -15.28 -12.86 3.24
CA VAL A 100 -16.28 -13.91 3.06
C VAL A 100 -17.24 -13.56 1.93
N PHE A 101 -17.62 -12.29 1.81
CA PHE A 101 -18.72 -11.86 0.94
C PHE A 101 -18.28 -11.10 -0.31
N GLY A 102 -17.00 -10.70 -0.42
CA GLY A 102 -16.43 -10.12 -1.64
C GLY A 102 -16.92 -8.72 -2.02
N ASN A 103 -17.56 -8.00 -1.08
CA ASN A 103 -18.14 -6.66 -1.27
C ASN A 103 -17.61 -5.69 -0.22
#